data_AF-A0A4S0RBZ9-F1
#
_entry.id   AF-A0A4S0RBZ9-F1
#
_cell.length_a   1.000
_cell.length_b   1.000
_cell.length_c   1.000
_cell.angle_alpha   90.00
_cell.angle_beta   90.00
_cell.angle_gamma   90.00
#
_symmetry.space_group_name_H-M   'P 1'
#
loop_
_entity.id
_entity.type
_entity.pdbx_description
1 polymer ?
#
loop_
_entity_poly.entity_id
_entity_poly.type
_entity_poly.pdbx_seq_one_letter_code
_entity_poly.pdbx_strand_id
1 'polypeptide(L)'
;SNDRLYRAVLSLEPGEFEAARTSFFPSIKDTLNHILAVDHLYLDFLTEGGVGAAAYDDFVPFDNVADLVVAQITFDRKLIAFCDALSEADLDRRVITDRREDGMIPEKIADILAHVFLHDIHHRGQVHA
;
A
#
# COMPACT_ATOMS: atom_id res chain seq x y z
N SER A 1 -8.73 11.76 -1.28
CA SER A 1 -7.87 11.56 -2.46
C SER A 1 -8.07 10.17 -3.04
N ASN A 2 -7.93 9.10 -2.24
CA ASN A 2 -8.09 7.70 -2.68
C ASN A 2 -9.48 7.40 -3.29
N ASP A 3 -10.56 7.79 -2.60
CA ASP A 3 -11.93 7.61 -3.10
C ASP A 3 -12.16 8.21 -4.51
N ARG A 4 -11.58 9.40 -4.80
CA ARG A 4 -11.69 10.01 -6.14
C ARG A 4 -10.96 9.19 -7.20
N LEU A 5 -9.78 8.67 -6.87
CA LEU A 5 -9.01 7.82 -7.77
C LEU A 5 -9.79 6.55 -8.09
N TYR A 6 -10.25 5.82 -7.07
CA TYR A 6 -10.94 4.55 -7.29
C TYR A 6 -12.30 4.70 -7.98
N ARG A 7 -13.02 5.81 -7.78
CA ARG A 7 -14.21 6.11 -8.59
C ARG A 7 -13.89 6.28 -10.07
N ALA A 8 -12.77 6.91 -10.40
CA ALA A 8 -12.34 7.04 -11.79
C ALA A 8 -11.89 5.69 -12.38
N VAL A 9 -11.16 4.88 -11.59
CA VAL A 9 -10.73 3.55 -12.02
C VAL A 9 -11.94 2.61 -12.21
N LEU A 10 -12.98 2.74 -11.39
CA LEU A 10 -14.25 2.00 -11.56
C LEU A 10 -15.04 2.38 -12.81
N SER A 11 -14.76 3.55 -13.40
CA SER A 11 -15.40 3.99 -14.64
C SER A 11 -14.63 3.62 -15.91
N LEU A 12 -13.53 2.89 -15.78
CA LEU A 12 -12.76 2.41 -16.93
C LEU A 12 -13.57 1.38 -17.73
N GLU A 13 -13.44 1.47 -19.05
CA GLU A 13 -13.99 0.47 -19.96
C GLU A 13 -13.18 -0.84 -19.88
N PRO A 14 -13.77 -1.99 -20.27
CA PRO A 14 -13.05 -3.25 -20.30
C PRO A 14 -11.75 -3.15 -21.11
N GLY A 15 -10.63 -3.60 -20.53
CA GLY A 15 -9.32 -3.54 -21.16
C GLY A 15 -8.47 -2.34 -20.77
N GLU A 16 -9.06 -1.25 -20.26
CA GLU A 16 -8.30 -0.03 -19.94
C GLU A 16 -7.50 -0.11 -18.64
N PHE A 17 -7.88 -1.01 -17.73
CA PHE A 17 -7.23 -1.19 -16.44
C PHE A 17 -5.83 -1.82 -16.59
N GLU A 18 -5.74 -2.83 -17.45
CA GLU A 18 -4.54 -3.57 -17.81
C GLU A 18 -3.81 -3.01 -19.05
N ALA A 19 -4.37 -1.98 -19.70
CA ALA A 19 -3.78 -1.39 -20.88
C ALA A 19 -2.34 -0.88 -20.64
N ALA A 20 -1.47 -1.13 -21.62
CA ALA A 20 -0.07 -0.73 -21.57
C ALA A 20 0.07 0.80 -21.48
N ARG A 21 0.93 1.27 -20.57
CA ARG A 21 1.24 2.69 -20.35
C ARG A 21 2.75 2.92 -20.29
N THR A 22 3.17 4.14 -20.64
CA THR A 22 4.54 4.59 -20.48
C THR A 22 4.70 5.25 -19.13
N SER A 23 4.91 4.44 -18.10
CA SER A 23 5.17 4.86 -16.72
C SER A 23 6.15 3.88 -16.06
N PHE A 24 6.45 4.05 -14.77
CA PHE A 24 7.29 3.11 -14.02
C PHE A 24 6.67 1.70 -14.00
N PHE A 25 5.35 1.62 -13.83
CA PHE A 25 4.58 0.40 -14.01
C PHE A 25 3.92 0.38 -15.40
N PRO A 26 3.77 -0.81 -16.01
CA PRO A 26 3.26 -0.91 -17.37
C PRO A 26 1.74 -0.75 -17.46
N SER A 27 0.99 -0.66 -16.36
CA SER A 27 -0.46 -0.43 -16.36
C SER A 27 -0.98 0.22 -15.06
N ILE A 28 -2.24 0.66 -15.05
CA ILE A 28 -2.93 1.10 -13.83
C ILE A 28 -3.04 -0.08 -12.86
N LYS A 29 -3.39 -1.27 -13.38
CA LYS A 29 -3.48 -2.51 -12.61
C LYS A 29 -2.20 -2.80 -11.84
N ASP A 30 -1.06 -2.74 -12.49
CA ASP A 30 0.23 -3.04 -11.86
C ASP A 30 0.56 -1.98 -10.80
N THR A 31 0.28 -0.71 -11.08
CA THR A 31 0.54 0.39 -10.13
C THR A 31 -0.30 0.24 -8.86
N LEU A 32 -1.61 0.02 -8.98
CA LEU A 32 -2.50 -0.05 -7.82
C LEU A 32 -2.32 -1.34 -7.02
N ASN A 33 -2.01 -2.46 -7.67
CA ASN A 33 -1.65 -3.70 -6.95
C ASN A 33 -0.32 -3.54 -6.22
N HIS A 34 0.67 -2.86 -6.80
CA HIS A 34 1.93 -2.58 -6.12
C HIS A 34 1.73 -1.75 -4.85
N ILE A 35 0.92 -0.68 -4.93
CA ILE A 35 0.57 0.14 -3.76
C ILE A 35 0.01 -0.77 -2.66
N LEU A 36 -1.03 -1.56 -2.97
CA LEU A 36 -1.68 -2.40 -1.97
C LEU A 36 -0.75 -3.47 -1.37
N ALA A 37 0.16 -4.04 -2.18
CA ALA A 37 1.15 -5.02 -1.69
C ALA A 37 2.13 -4.38 -0.68
N VAL A 38 2.65 -3.19 -1.00
CA VAL A 38 3.57 -2.44 -0.11
C VAL A 38 2.85 -1.99 1.16
N ASP A 39 1.61 -1.55 1.02
CA ASP A 39 0.70 -1.20 2.11
C ASP A 39 0.54 -2.36 3.11
N HIS A 40 0.27 -3.57 2.61
CA HIS A 40 0.16 -4.78 3.44
C HIS A 40 1.45 -5.10 4.21
N LEU A 41 2.60 -4.99 3.55
CA LEU A 41 3.91 -5.21 4.17
C LEU A 41 4.14 -4.27 5.36
N TYR A 42 3.97 -2.97 5.13
CA TYR A 42 4.24 -1.99 6.18
C TYR A 42 3.21 -2.01 7.29
N LEU A 43 1.94 -2.30 6.99
CA LEU A 43 0.94 -2.46 8.04
C LEU A 43 1.23 -3.69 8.90
N ASP A 44 1.73 -4.80 8.33
CA ASP A 44 2.17 -5.94 9.13
C ASP A 44 3.30 -5.57 10.08
N PHE A 45 4.32 -4.85 9.61
CA PHE A 45 5.40 -4.34 10.48
C PHE A 45 4.87 -3.42 11.58
N LEU A 46 4.02 -2.45 11.22
CA LEU A 46 3.46 -1.48 12.16
C LEU A 46 2.60 -2.13 13.25
N THR A 47 1.88 -3.20 12.89
CA THR A 47 1.00 -3.93 13.81
C THR A 47 1.70 -5.11 14.48
N GLU A 48 2.99 -5.33 14.19
CA GLU A 48 3.76 -6.50 14.62
C GLU A 48 3.01 -7.82 14.31
N GLY A 49 2.35 -7.89 13.15
CA GLY A 49 1.42 -8.95 12.75
C GLY A 49 2.05 -10.32 12.54
N GLY A 50 3.38 -10.36 12.37
CA GLY A 50 4.18 -11.58 12.36
C GLY A 50 4.26 -12.28 11.00
N VAL A 51 3.70 -11.69 9.94
CA VAL A 51 3.82 -12.21 8.57
C VAL A 51 5.16 -11.77 7.96
N GLY A 52 5.63 -10.56 8.26
CA GLY A 52 6.88 -10.00 7.78
C GLY A 52 6.91 -9.83 6.25
N ALA A 53 8.07 -10.07 5.64
CA ALA A 53 8.27 -9.93 4.19
C ALA A 53 7.29 -10.78 3.35
N ALA A 54 6.78 -11.88 3.89
CA ALA A 54 5.79 -12.73 3.22
C ALA A 54 4.48 -12.00 2.90
N ALA A 55 4.14 -10.92 3.64
CA ALA A 55 2.97 -10.10 3.35
C ALA A 55 3.03 -9.45 1.95
N TYR A 56 4.25 -9.19 1.46
CA TYR A 56 4.51 -8.74 0.10
C TYR A 56 4.76 -9.91 -0.85
N ASP A 57 5.60 -10.86 -0.44
CA ASP A 57 6.08 -11.93 -1.34
C ASP A 57 4.97 -12.85 -1.81
N ASP A 58 4.00 -13.14 -0.93
CA ASP A 58 2.85 -13.99 -1.21
C ASP A 58 1.63 -13.19 -1.68
N PHE A 59 1.77 -11.88 -1.90
CA PHE A 59 0.67 -11.04 -2.39
C PHE A 59 0.22 -11.49 -3.78
N VAL A 60 -1.06 -11.82 -3.90
CA VAL A 60 -1.69 -12.19 -5.18
C VAL A 60 -2.39 -10.96 -5.76
N PRO A 61 -1.95 -10.43 -6.92
CA PRO A 61 -2.58 -9.27 -7.54
C PRO A 61 -4.03 -9.53 -7.95
N PHE A 62 -4.85 -8.49 -7.84
CA PHE A 62 -6.23 -8.48 -8.29
C PHE A 62 -6.32 -8.20 -9.79
N ASP A 63 -7.08 -9.04 -10.50
CA ASP A 63 -7.30 -8.91 -11.93
C ASP A 63 -8.40 -7.93 -12.30
N ASN A 64 -9.39 -7.73 -11.43
CA ASN A 64 -10.52 -6.84 -11.67
C ASN A 64 -10.54 -5.67 -10.67
N VAL A 65 -11.03 -4.53 -11.16
CA VAL A 65 -11.07 -3.28 -10.40
C VAL A 65 -11.95 -3.39 -9.16
N ALA A 66 -13.09 -4.08 -9.25
CA ALA A 66 -14.05 -4.14 -8.15
C ALA A 66 -13.45 -4.80 -6.89
N ASP A 67 -12.77 -5.93 -7.06
CA ASP A 67 -12.13 -6.64 -5.95
C ASP A 67 -10.97 -5.82 -5.38
N LEU A 68 -10.17 -5.18 -6.24
CA LEU A 68 -9.07 -4.31 -5.80
C LEU A 68 -9.59 -3.12 -4.96
N VAL A 69 -10.70 -2.51 -5.37
CA VAL A 69 -11.34 -1.40 -4.62
C VAL A 69 -11.78 -1.88 -3.24
N VAL A 70 -12.42 -3.05 -3.15
CA VAL A 70 -12.87 -3.62 -1.88
C VAL A 70 -11.67 -3.92 -0.98
N ALA A 71 -10.60 -4.49 -1.54
CA ALA A 71 -9.37 -4.77 -0.82
C ALA A 71 -8.73 -3.47 -0.30
N GLN A 72 -8.60 -2.44 -1.14
CA GLN A 72 -8.07 -1.14 -0.73
C GLN A 72 -8.91 -0.50 0.37
N ILE A 73 -10.24 -0.46 0.24
CA ILE A 73 -11.12 0.11 1.29
C ILE A 73 -10.94 -0.64 2.62
N THR A 74 -10.75 -1.95 2.55
CA THR A 74 -10.51 -2.78 3.73
C THR A 74 -9.16 -2.44 4.36
N PHE A 75 -8.12 -2.27 3.56
CA PHE A 75 -6.81 -1.82 4.01
C PHE A 75 -6.86 -0.42 4.64
N ASP A 76 -7.44 0.56 3.93
CA ASP A 76 -7.57 1.95 4.37
C ASP A 76 -8.22 2.02 5.76
N ARG A 77 -9.27 1.22 6.02
CA ARG A 77 -9.91 1.13 7.33
C ARG A 77 -8.98 0.60 8.42
N LYS A 78 -8.15 -0.40 8.12
CA LYS A 78 -7.18 -0.94 9.07
C LYS A 78 -6.09 0.09 9.38
N LEU A 79 -5.58 0.79 8.36
CA LEU A 79 -4.57 1.82 8.54
C LEU A 79 -5.11 3.01 9.34
N ILE A 80 -6.35 3.45 9.06
CA ILE A 80 -7.02 4.49 9.86
C ILE A 80 -7.18 4.04 11.31
N ALA A 81 -7.68 2.83 11.55
CA ALA A 81 -7.84 2.31 12.91
C ALA A 81 -6.51 2.19 13.66
N PHE A 82 -5.43 1.82 12.96
CA PHE A 82 -4.08 1.81 13.53
C PHE A 82 -3.66 3.23 13.94
N CYS A 83 -3.78 4.21 13.04
CA CYS A 83 -3.43 5.60 13.31
C CYS A 83 -4.28 6.21 14.44
N ASP A 84 -5.59 5.95 14.48
CA ASP A 84 -6.50 6.44 15.51
C ASP A 84 -6.17 5.88 16.91
N ALA A 85 -5.50 4.72 16.98
CA ALA A 85 -5.08 4.10 18.23
C ALA A 85 -3.72 4.60 18.73
N LEU A 86 -2.96 5.36 17.94
CA LEU A 86 -1.64 5.86 18.33
C LEU A 86 -1.75 7.06 19.29
N SER A 87 -0.91 7.05 20.33
CA SER A 87 -0.55 8.25 21.07
C SER A 87 0.68 8.93 20.47
N GLU A 88 0.95 10.17 20.86
CA GLU A 88 2.17 10.89 20.45
C GLU A 88 3.45 10.14 20.81
N ALA A 89 3.47 9.48 21.99
CA ALA A 89 4.61 8.68 22.43
C ALA A 89 4.83 7.42 21.58
N ASP A 90 3.78 6.90 20.93
CA ASP A 90 3.92 5.71 20.08
C ASP A 90 4.69 6.01 18.80
N LEU A 91 4.72 7.26 18.34
CA LEU A 91 5.44 7.67 17.12
C LEU A 91 6.95 7.42 17.21
N ASP A 92 7.52 7.47 18.42
CA ASP A 92 8.93 7.20 18.68
C ASP A 92 9.25 5.71 18.94
N ARG A 93 8.23 4.86 19.12
CA ARG A 93 8.44 3.42 19.25
C ARG A 93 9.02 2.85 17.97
N ARG A 94 9.79 1.78 18.12
CA ARG A 94 10.40 1.06 16.99
C ARG A 94 9.75 -0.30 16.83
N VAL A 95 9.49 -0.67 15.59
CA VAL A 95 9.09 -2.02 15.18
C VAL A 95 10.20 -2.63 14.34
N ILE A 96 10.33 -3.95 14.38
CA ILE A 96 11.31 -4.66 13.56
C ILE A 96 10.76 -4.80 12.15
N THR A 97 11.50 -4.32 11.16
CA THR A 97 11.20 -4.51 9.75
C THR A 97 12.20 -5.49 9.15
N ASP A 98 11.72 -6.34 8.25
CA ASP A 98 12.58 -7.21 7.45
C ASP A 98 13.00 -6.48 6.17
N ARG A 99 14.28 -6.12 6.08
CA ARG A 99 14.89 -5.48 4.90
C ARG A 99 15.68 -6.47 4.04
N ARG A 100 15.37 -7.76 4.16
CA ARG A 100 15.94 -8.86 3.37
C ARG A 100 17.47 -8.93 3.52
N GLU A 101 18.22 -8.58 2.47
CA GLU A 101 19.69 -8.62 2.46
C GLU A 101 20.31 -7.71 3.53
N ASP A 102 19.62 -6.62 3.87
CA ASP A 102 20.04 -5.67 4.92
C ASP A 102 19.64 -6.14 6.33
N GLY A 103 18.90 -7.24 6.44
CA GLY A 103 18.50 -7.87 7.70
C GLY A 103 17.32 -7.23 8.41
N MET A 104 17.19 -7.55 9.70
CA MET A 104 16.11 -7.08 10.57
C MET A 104 16.48 -5.72 11.18
N ILE A 105 15.73 -4.67 10.85
CA ILE A 105 16.06 -3.29 11.22
C ILE A 105 14.97 -2.70 12.13
N PRO A 106 15.32 -2.18 13.33
CA PRO A 106 14.37 -1.45 14.16
C PRO A 106 14.11 -0.04 13.60
N GLU A 107 12.91 0.22 13.10
CA GLU A 107 12.51 1.51 12.50
C GLU A 107 11.41 2.18 13.30
N LYS A 108 11.42 3.52 13.36
CA LYS A 108 10.40 4.28 14.09
C LYS A 108 9.06 4.19 13.37
N ILE A 109 7.98 4.08 14.15
CA ILE A 109 6.60 4.12 13.62
C ILE A 109 6.36 5.38 12.80
N ALA A 110 6.82 6.54 13.26
CA ALA A 110 6.68 7.80 12.53
C ALA A 110 7.34 7.77 11.14
N ASP A 111 8.56 7.23 11.05
CA ASP A 111 9.33 7.18 9.80
C ASP A 111 8.67 6.22 8.80
N ILE A 112 8.16 5.08 9.30
CA ILE A 112 7.42 4.11 8.48
C ILE A 112 6.13 4.72 7.95
N LEU A 113 5.32 5.38 8.79
CA LEU A 113 4.08 6.03 8.36
C LEU A 113 4.36 7.13 7.33
N ALA A 114 5.39 7.94 7.55
CA ALA A 114 5.81 8.95 6.58
C ALA A 114 6.19 8.31 5.23
N HIS A 115 6.93 7.20 5.25
CA HIS A 115 7.26 6.44 4.04
C HIS A 115 6.00 5.94 3.33
N VAL A 116 5.09 5.26 4.03
CA VAL A 116 3.84 4.72 3.47
C VAL A 116 3.05 5.84 2.78
N PHE A 117 2.80 6.96 3.46
CA PHE A 117 2.02 8.06 2.88
C PHE A 117 2.71 8.71 1.67
N LEU A 118 4.04 8.85 1.69
CA LEU A 118 4.78 9.42 0.56
C LEU A 118 4.83 8.47 -0.64
N HIS A 119 5.04 7.17 -0.39
CA HIS A 119 5.00 6.11 -1.41
C HIS A 119 3.63 6.08 -2.10
N ASP A 120 2.56 6.10 -1.31
CA ASP A 120 1.19 6.18 -1.76
C ASP A 120 0.95 7.38 -2.69
N ILE A 121 1.33 8.58 -2.25
CA ILE A 121 1.12 9.81 -3.01
C ILE A 121 1.93 9.75 -4.32
N HIS A 122 3.17 9.26 -4.27
CA HIS A 122 4.04 9.14 -5.43
C HIS A 122 3.44 8.23 -6.50
N HIS A 123 3.04 7.01 -6.14
CA HIS A 123 2.52 6.05 -7.12
C HIS A 123 1.09 6.37 -7.57
N ARG A 124 0.24 6.94 -6.71
CA ARG A 124 -1.05 7.49 -7.17
C ARG A 124 -0.88 8.61 -8.18
N GLY A 125 0.20 9.40 -8.06
CA GLY A 125 0.60 10.36 -9.08
C GLY A 125 0.91 9.72 -10.43
N GLN A 126 1.54 8.53 -10.43
CA GLN A 126 1.83 7.77 -11.66
C GLN A 126 0.58 7.21 -12.32
N VAL A 127 -0.49 6.92 -11.57
CA VAL A 127 -1.80 6.50 -12.14
C VAL A 127 -2.48 7.63 -12.90
N HIS A 128 -2.26 8.88 -12.48
CA HIS A 128 -2.81 10.06 -13.12
C HIS A 128 -2.06 10.47 -14.41
N ALA A 129 -0.84 9.99 -14.60
CA ALA A 129 0.03 10.35 -15.72
C ALA A 129 -0.34 9.64 -17.03
#